data_AF-A0A7L1EVH8-F1
#
_entry.id   AF-A0A7L1EVH8-F1
#
_cell.length_a   1.000
_cell.length_b   1.000
_cell.length_c   1.000
_cell.angle_alpha   90.00
_cell.angle_beta   90.00
_cell.angle_gamma   90.00
#
_symmetry.space_group_name_H-M   'P 1'
#
loop_
_entity.id
_entity.type
_entity.pdbx_description
1 polymer ?
#
loop_
_entity_poly.entity_id
_entity_poly.type
_entity_poly.pdbx_seq_one_letter_code
_entity_poly.pdbx_strand_id
1 'polypeptide(L)'
;ETPIANATTAFTDAGKKSRRAAIVWKEKEEWKQQILEATPEDSLQTLELLAVTWAVTHLDGPLNVVSDSLYVVGVVCRIEDASVKEVSNRRLYELFL
;
A
#
# COMPACT_ATOMS: atom_id res chain seq x y z
N GLU A 1 3.18 -11.73 11.64
CA GLU A 1 1.85 -11.09 11.71
C GLU A 1 0.78 -12.14 11.44
N THR A 2 -0.41 -11.96 12.01
CA THR A 2 -1.55 -12.88 11.81
C THR A 2 -2.57 -12.17 10.90
N PRO A 3 -3.00 -12.77 9.78
CA PRO A 3 -3.99 -12.16 8.90
C PRO A 3 -5.29 -11.85 9.65
N ILE A 4 -5.91 -10.73 9.29
CA ILE A 4 -7.21 -10.33 9.84
C ILE A 4 -8.27 -11.28 9.29
N ALA A 5 -9.01 -11.94 10.19
CA ALA A 5 -10.10 -12.84 9.81
C ALA A 5 -11.25 -12.07 9.16
N ASN A 6 -11.84 -12.65 8.11
CA ASN A 6 -12.96 -12.06 7.35
C ASN A 6 -12.66 -10.67 6.73
N ALA A 7 -11.38 -10.33 6.56
CA ALA A 7 -10.93 -9.13 5.88
C ALA A 7 -10.75 -9.35 4.37
N THR A 8 -10.87 -8.28 3.59
CA THR A 8 -10.49 -8.29 2.18
C THR A 8 -8.99 -8.58 2.08
N THR A 9 -8.58 -9.39 1.10
CA THR A 9 -7.15 -9.62 0.81
C THR A 9 -6.82 -9.11 -0.57
N ALA A 10 -5.93 -8.12 -0.64
CA ALA A 10 -5.42 -7.55 -1.87
C ALA A 10 -4.02 -8.09 -2.15
N PHE A 11 -3.79 -8.53 -3.38
CA PHE A 11 -2.49 -8.94 -3.89
C PHE A 11 -1.97 -7.83 -4.81
N THR A 12 -0.76 -7.37 -4.56
CA THR A 12 -0.14 -6.26 -5.29
C THR A 12 1.16 -6.69 -5.95
N ASP A 13 1.40 -6.21 -7.16
CA ASP A 13 2.64 -6.43 -7.93
C ASP A 13 2.86 -5.26 -8.89
N ALA A 14 4.11 -4.96 -9.25
CA ALA A 14 4.45 -4.00 -10.29
C ALA A 14 5.49 -4.52 -11.28
N GLY A 15 5.29 -4.19 -12.55
CA GLY A 15 6.19 -4.57 -13.63
C GLY A 15 6.98 -3.39 -14.17
N LYS A 16 8.32 -3.43 -14.04
CA LYS A 16 9.21 -2.39 -14.61
C LYS A 16 9.09 -2.29 -16.13
N LYS A 17 8.99 -3.44 -16.82
CA LYS A 17 8.88 -3.50 -18.29
C LYS A 17 7.49 -3.12 -18.78
N SER A 18 6.45 -3.59 -18.09
CA SER A 18 5.05 -3.25 -18.41
C SER A 18 4.69 -1.83 -18.02
N ARG A 19 5.49 -1.18 -17.16
CA ARG A 19 5.25 0.17 -16.64
C ARG A 19 3.89 0.29 -15.95
N ARG A 20 3.53 -0.75 -15.19
CA ARG A 20 2.21 -0.91 -14.56
C ARG A 20 2.32 -1.48 -13.17
N ALA A 21 1.39 -1.08 -12.31
CA ALA A 21 1.10 -1.72 -11.04
C ALA A 21 -0.27 -2.41 -11.12
N ALA A 22 -0.40 -3.58 -10.51
CA ALA A 22 -1.62 -4.36 -10.49
C ALA A 22 -2.05 -4.61 -9.04
N ILE A 23 -3.36 -4.53 -8.80
CA ILE A 23 -4.00 -4.86 -7.54
C ILE A 23 -5.12 -5.83 -7.87
N VAL A 24 -5.13 -7.00 -7.22
CA VAL A 24 -6.16 -8.02 -7.42
C VAL A 24 -6.73 -8.40 -6.06
N TRP A 25 -8.05 -8.43 -5.94
CA TRP A 25 -8.73 -8.83 -4.71
C TRP A 25 -10.00 -9.60 -5.03
N LYS A 26 -10.52 -10.31 -4.03
CA LYS A 26 -11.79 -11.05 -4.15
C LYS A 26 -12.90 -10.30 -3.43
N GLU A 27 -14.00 -10.05 -4.12
CA GLU A 27 -15.21 -9.42 -3.58
C GLU A 27 -16.42 -10.32 -3.88
N LYS A 28 -17.14 -10.76 -2.84
CA LYS A 28 -18.36 -11.58 -2.97
C LYS A 28 -18.21 -12.75 -3.95
N GLU A 29 -17.12 -13.51 -3.81
CA GLU A 29 -16.71 -14.64 -4.67
C GLU A 29 -16.19 -14.29 -6.07
N GLU A 30 -16.23 -13.02 -6.49
CA GLU A 30 -15.69 -12.58 -7.77
C GLU A 30 -14.30 -11.95 -7.62
N TRP A 31 -13.41 -12.25 -8.56
CA TRP A 31 -12.13 -11.56 -8.64
C TRP A 31 -12.31 -10.19 -9.30
N LYS A 32 -11.76 -9.16 -8.65
CA LYS A 32 -11.67 -7.80 -9.15
C LYS A 32 -10.20 -7.45 -9.35
N GLN A 33 -9.94 -6.52 -10.26
CA GLN A 33 -8.59 -6.03 -10.51
C GLN A 33 -8.60 -4.53 -10.76
N GLN A 34 -7.51 -3.88 -10.38
CA GLN A 34 -7.16 -2.53 -10.78
C GLN A 34 -5.76 -2.52 -11.37
N ILE A 35 -5.60 -1.82 -12.49
CA ILE A 35 -4.29 -1.56 -13.10
C ILE A 35 -4.00 -0.06 -13.02
N LEU A 36 -2.80 0.27 -12.58
CA LEU A 36 -2.29 1.63 -12.50
C LEU A 36 -1.15 1.78 -13.51
N GLU A 37 -1.20 2.84 -14.30
CA GLU A 37 -0.17 3.17 -15.29
C GLU A 37 0.90 4.06 -14.64
N ALA A 38 2.17 3.79 -14.95
CA ALA A 38 3.30 4.54 -14.39
C ALA A 38 3.46 5.94 -15.00
N THR A 39 3.81 6.93 -14.19
CA THR A 39 4.30 8.23 -14.70
C THR A 39 5.80 8.16 -15.03
N PRO A 40 6.36 9.01 -15.90
CA PRO A 40 7.78 8.97 -16.27
C PRO A 40 8.76 8.95 -15.08
N GLU A 41 8.38 9.56 -13.96
CA GLU A 41 9.16 9.67 -12.72
C GLU A 41 9.13 8.39 -11.88
N ASP A 42 8.20 7.47 -12.16
CA ASP A 42 8.04 6.25 -11.39
C ASP A 42 9.18 5.26 -11.61
N SER A 43 9.76 4.84 -10.50
CA SER A 43 10.62 3.67 -10.40
C SER A 43 9.79 2.41 -10.13
N LEU A 44 10.41 1.22 -10.19
CA LEU A 44 9.74 -0.01 -9.79
C LEU A 44 9.25 0.07 -8.33
N GLN A 45 10.09 0.60 -7.43
CA GLN A 45 9.76 0.69 -6.00
C GLN A 45 8.60 1.63 -5.73
N THR A 46 8.48 2.74 -6.48
CA THR A 46 7.36 3.67 -6.32
C THR A 46 6.07 3.08 -6.90
N LEU A 47 6.13 2.27 -7.96
CA LEU A 47 4.97 1.55 -8.47
C LEU A 47 4.45 0.48 -7.52
N GLU A 48 5.35 -0.30 -6.91
CA GLU A 48 4.98 -1.27 -5.88
C GLU A 48 4.27 -0.56 -4.71
N LEU A 49 4.82 0.58 -4.26
CA LEU A 49 4.23 1.36 -3.18
C LEU A 49 2.89 2.00 -3.59
N LEU A 50 2.77 2.44 -4.84
CA LEU A 50 1.55 2.98 -5.40
C LEU A 50 0.43 1.93 -5.39
N ALA A 51 0.73 0.67 -5.74
CA ALA A 51 -0.25 -0.43 -5.69
C ALA A 51 -0.78 -0.66 -4.28
N VAL A 52 0.11 -0.70 -3.27
CA VAL A 52 -0.28 -0.85 -1.86
C VAL A 52 -1.08 0.36 -1.38
N THR A 53 -0.64 1.57 -1.71
CA THR A 53 -1.33 2.81 -1.32
C THR A 53 -2.74 2.84 -1.91
N TRP A 54 -2.89 2.44 -3.17
CA TRP A 54 -4.20 2.34 -3.82
C TRP A 54 -5.11 1.36 -3.10
N ALA A 55 -4.62 0.16 -2.76
CA ALA A 55 -5.39 -0.85 -2.03
C ALA A 55 -5.89 -0.32 -0.68
N VAL A 56 -5.02 0.33 0.10
CA VAL A 56 -5.35 0.89 1.42
C VAL A 56 -6.34 2.06 1.33
N THR A 57 -6.31 2.83 0.24
CA THR A 57 -7.16 4.03 0.08
C THR A 57 -8.51 3.76 -0.56
N HIS A 58 -8.65 2.67 -1.34
CA HIS A 58 -9.86 2.40 -2.13
C HIS A 58 -10.61 1.12 -1.72
N LEU A 59 -9.99 0.20 -0.97
CA LEU A 59 -10.68 -0.98 -0.48
C LEU A 59 -11.25 -0.71 0.91
N ASP A 60 -12.56 -0.87 1.05
CA ASP A 60 -13.27 -0.60 2.30
C ASP A 60 -13.12 -1.74 3.32
N GLY A 61 -13.05 -1.35 4.59
CA GLY A 61 -13.06 -2.27 5.73
C GLY A 61 -11.68 -2.83 6.10
N PRO A 62 -11.63 -3.86 6.95
CA PRO A 62 -10.38 -4.52 7.30
C PRO A 62 -9.71 -5.12 6.05
N LEU A 63 -8.41 -4.87 5.90
CA LEU A 63 -7.64 -5.22 4.71
C LEU A 63 -6.36 -5.95 5.10
N ASN A 64 -6.10 -7.07 4.42
CA ASN A 64 -4.79 -7.70 4.35
C ASN A 64 -4.17 -7.35 2.98
N VAL A 65 -2.94 -6.84 2.97
CA VAL A 65 -2.19 -6.60 1.72
C VAL A 65 -1.06 -7.61 1.61
N VAL A 66 -0.97 -8.28 0.47
CA VAL A 66 0.09 -9.24 0.13
C VAL A 66 0.93 -8.64 -0.99
N SER A 67 2.21 -8.40 -0.70
CA SER A 67 3.19 -7.89 -1.65
C SER A 67 4.44 -8.77 -1.58
N ASP A 68 5.08 -9.00 -2.73
CA ASP A 68 6.39 -9.66 -2.83
C ASP A 68 7.56 -8.67 -2.74
N SER A 69 7.27 -7.35 -2.72
CA SER A 69 8.25 -6.30 -2.58
C SER A 69 8.67 -6.12 -1.12
N LEU A 70 9.79 -6.75 -0.74
CA LEU A 70 10.39 -6.60 0.60
C LEU A 70 10.65 -5.13 0.96
N TYR A 71 10.98 -4.30 -0.04
CA TYR A 71 11.14 -2.86 0.14
C TYR A 71 9.85 -2.21 0.64
N VAL A 72 8.73 -2.46 -0.06
CA VAL A 72 7.44 -1.85 0.27
C VAL A 72 6.91 -2.38 1.58
N VAL A 73 6.94 -3.69 1.81
CA VAL A 73 6.56 -4.28 3.11
C VAL A 73 7.36 -3.64 4.24
N GLY A 74 8.69 -3.51 4.07
CA GLY A 74 9.53 -2.87 5.07
C GLY A 74 9.21 -1.38 5.29
N VAL A 75 8.92 -0.63 4.24
CA VAL A 75 8.54 0.80 4.35
C VAL A 75 7.18 0.94 5.05
N VAL A 76 6.18 0.16 4.65
CA VAL A 76 4.82 0.23 5.18
C VAL A 76 4.77 -0.17 6.65
N CYS A 77 5.39 -1.29 7.05
CA CYS A 77 5.45 -1.68 8.47
C CYS A 77 6.13 -0.60 9.32
N ARG A 78 7.20 0.02 8.82
CA ARG A 78 7.87 1.12 9.54
C ARG A 78 7.03 2.38 9.62
N ILE A 79 6.21 2.68 8.61
CA ILE A 79 5.29 3.82 8.63
C ILE A 79 4.12 3.57 9.57
N GLU A 80 3.59 2.35 9.59
CA GLU A 80 2.57 1.92 10.56
C GLU A 80 3.07 2.10 12.00
N ASP A 81 4.32 1.69 12.27
CA ASP A 81 4.98 1.90 13.55
C ASP A 81 5.47 3.36 13.77
N ALA A 82 5.53 4.17 12.71
CA ALA A 82 5.99 5.56 12.78
C ALA A 82 4.88 6.44 13.36
N SER A 83 4.76 6.42 14.68
CA SER A 83 4.15 7.52 15.40
C SER A 83 5.01 8.78 15.24
N VAL A 84 4.40 9.90 14.85
CA VAL A 84 5.02 11.22 15.03
C VAL A 84 5.15 11.39 16.54
N LYS A 85 6.32 11.08 17.08
CA LYS A 85 6.65 11.34 18.49
C LYS A 85 6.31 12.80 18.77
N GLU A 86 5.63 13.08 19.89
CA GLU A 86 5.34 14.44 20.33
C GLU A 86 6.68 15.21 20.38
N VAL A 87 6.90 16.05 19.36
CA VAL A 87 8.13 16.82 19.25
C VAL A 87 7.98 18.04 20.15
N SER A 88 9.03 18.36 20.91
CA SER A 88 9.06 19.51 21.82
C SER A 88 8.73 20.83 21.13
N ASN A 89 8.88 20.89 19.81
CA ASN A 89 8.38 21.97 18.97
C ASN A 89 6.93 21.72 18.56
N ARG A 90 5.99 22.31 19.31
CA ARG A 90 4.55 22.25 19.03
C ARG A 90 4.18 22.65 17.59
N ARG A 91 4.81 23.68 17.04
CA ARG A 91 4.57 24.14 15.66
C ARG A 91 4.96 23.07 14.64
N LEU A 92 6.04 22.33 14.91
CA LEU A 92 6.49 21.24 14.05
C LEU A 92 5.52 20.05 14.13
N TYR A 93 5.03 19.71 15.33
CA TYR A 93 4.03 18.65 15.50
C TYR A 93 2.72 18.97 14.76
N GLU A 94 2.23 20.21 14.86
CA GLU A 94 1.03 20.69 14.15
C GLU A 94 1.13 20.61 12.62
N LEU A 95 2.34 20.56 12.05
CA LEU A 95 2.55 20.44 10.60
C LEU A 95 2.54 18.99 10.09
N PHE A 96 2.69 18.01 10.99
CA PHE A 96 2.74 16.58 10.66
C PHE A 96 1.44 15.82 11.04
N LEU A 97 0.46 16.51 11.61
CA LEU A 97 -0.92 16.07 11.82
C LEU A 97 -1.78 16.42 10.61
#